data_AF-A0A271J7L2-F1
#
_entry.id   AF-A0A271J7L2-F1
#
_cell.length_a   1.000
_cell.length_b   1.000
_cell.length_c   1.000
_cell.angle_alpha   90.00
_cell.angle_beta   90.00
_cell.angle_gamma   90.00
#
_symmetry.space_group_name_H-M   'P 1'
#
loop_
_entity.id
_entity.type
_entity.pdbx_description
1 polymer ?
#
loop_
_entity_poly.entity_id
_entity_poly.type
_entity_poly.pdbx_seq_one_letter_code
_entity_poly.pdbx_strand_id
1 'polypeptide(L)'
;MRSLLVLLALLVATGCSQLEQVARDTLNGTLSSSPTTYDTAQGERVRFALGAVAFADRVDSFRPTRELSAAYADPSQAVGPPDYDTDRCPSGDECYLTLTSGGVAVFEFTNNTLYDGPGDDLAIFEIGPDVEAMTVEISVDGRDYLMLGRVEGSSALLDIAGRGRSGAQYRFVRLTDDPEQGGSGGSTPGADVDAVGAIHAEQR
;
A
#
# COMPACT_ATOMS: atom_id res chain seq x y z
N MET A 1 25.90 14.81 -61.14
CA MET A 1 25.35 15.09 -59.79
C MET A 1 24.04 14.30 -59.68
N ARG A 2 24.05 13.21 -58.90
CA ARG A 2 22.92 12.27 -58.78
C ARG A 2 21.93 12.81 -57.74
N SER A 3 20.71 13.12 -58.15
CA SER A 3 19.59 13.41 -57.23
C SER A 3 19.06 12.11 -56.64
N LEU A 4 18.94 12.06 -55.32
CA LEU A 4 18.39 10.94 -54.57
C LEU A 4 17.04 11.34 -53.96
N LEU A 5 16.05 10.45 -54.15
CA LEU A 5 14.69 10.47 -53.63
C LEU A 5 14.61 10.71 -52.11
N VAL A 6 13.50 11.30 -51.65
CA VAL A 6 12.98 11.07 -50.30
C VAL A 6 11.56 10.51 -50.41
N LEU A 7 11.41 9.27 -49.98
CA LEU A 7 10.18 8.50 -49.85
C LEU A 7 9.60 8.78 -48.45
N LEU A 8 8.38 9.30 -48.37
CA LEU A 8 7.68 9.56 -47.11
C LEU A 8 7.08 8.23 -46.60
N ALA A 9 7.70 7.64 -45.58
CA ALA A 9 7.15 6.48 -44.89
C ALA A 9 6.14 6.95 -43.82
N LEU A 10 4.89 6.58 -44.01
CA LEU A 10 3.81 6.74 -43.03
C LEU A 10 3.96 5.63 -41.97
N LEU A 11 4.48 5.97 -40.78
CA LEU A 11 4.50 5.03 -39.65
C LEU A 11 3.18 5.10 -38.87
N VAL A 12 2.50 3.96 -38.80
CA VAL A 12 1.36 3.70 -37.91
C VAL A 12 1.92 3.50 -36.50
N ALA A 13 1.68 4.47 -35.60
CA ALA A 13 2.08 4.38 -34.19
C ALA A 13 0.84 4.04 -33.32
N THR A 14 0.52 2.76 -33.19
CA THR A 14 -0.50 2.28 -32.23
C THR A 14 0.06 1.31 -31.18
N GLY A 15 1.39 1.26 -31.01
CA GLY A 15 2.03 0.41 -30.00
C GLY A 15 2.95 1.13 -29.00
N CYS A 16 3.10 2.46 -29.10
CA CYS A 16 4.09 3.21 -28.32
C CYS A 16 3.51 4.01 -27.13
N SER A 17 2.19 4.00 -26.94
CA SER A 17 1.55 4.86 -25.95
C SER A 17 1.72 4.39 -24.50
N GLN A 18 1.75 3.08 -24.26
CA GLN A 18 1.85 2.53 -22.90
C GLN A 18 3.24 2.73 -22.29
N LEU A 19 4.31 2.50 -23.08
CA LEU A 19 5.70 2.71 -22.63
C LEU A 19 6.05 4.19 -22.48
N GLU A 20 5.52 5.07 -23.35
CA GLU A 20 5.72 6.51 -23.18
C GLU A 20 4.96 7.07 -21.97
N GLN A 21 3.81 6.50 -21.60
CA GLN A 21 3.04 6.96 -20.44
C GLN A 21 3.72 6.53 -19.14
N VAL A 22 4.23 5.31 -19.07
CA VAL A 22 5.05 4.83 -17.94
C VAL A 22 6.32 5.69 -17.78
N ALA A 23 7.03 5.97 -18.87
CA ALA A 23 8.24 6.80 -18.84
C ALA A 23 7.98 8.28 -18.49
N ARG A 24 6.78 8.80 -18.80
CA ARG A 24 6.38 10.17 -18.40
C ARG A 24 5.98 10.24 -16.93
N ASP A 25 5.34 9.21 -16.39
CA ASP A 25 5.02 9.11 -14.96
C ASP A 25 6.30 9.01 -14.11
N THR A 26 7.36 8.35 -14.60
CA THR A 26 8.65 8.25 -13.88
C THR A 26 9.45 9.56 -13.86
N LEU A 27 9.20 10.48 -14.80
CA LEU A 27 9.96 11.73 -14.93
C LEU A 27 9.32 12.92 -14.17
N ASN A 28 8.06 12.82 -13.76
CA ASN A 28 7.32 13.87 -13.06
C ASN A 28 6.91 13.52 -11.61
N GLY A 29 7.21 12.32 -11.10
CA GLY A 29 6.92 11.95 -9.71
C GLY A 29 5.43 11.96 -9.35
N THR A 30 4.53 11.86 -10.34
CA THR A 30 3.09 11.83 -10.11
C THR A 30 2.62 10.38 -10.27
N LEU A 31 2.23 9.75 -9.15
CA LEU A 31 1.61 8.43 -9.15
C LEU A 31 0.36 8.43 -10.04
N SER A 32 0.17 7.37 -10.82
CA SER A 32 -0.98 7.26 -11.73
C SER A 32 -2.28 7.13 -10.94
N SER A 33 -3.23 8.02 -11.20
CA SER A 33 -4.60 7.97 -10.65
C SER A 33 -5.54 7.04 -11.43
N SER A 34 -5.00 6.24 -12.36
CA SER A 34 -5.81 5.32 -13.16
C SER A 34 -6.26 4.13 -12.30
N PRO A 35 -7.55 3.74 -12.36
CA PRO A 35 -8.03 2.62 -11.60
C PRO A 35 -7.19 1.35 -11.82
N THR A 36 -6.71 0.76 -10.74
CA THR A 36 -5.79 -0.37 -10.76
C THR A 36 -6.27 -1.46 -9.80
N THR A 37 -6.02 -2.72 -10.13
CA THR A 37 -6.34 -3.87 -9.28
C THR A 37 -5.06 -4.49 -8.75
N TYR A 38 -5.04 -4.78 -7.45
CA TYR A 38 -3.94 -5.46 -6.76
C TYR A 38 -4.47 -6.76 -6.14
N ASP A 39 -3.60 -7.75 -6.05
CA ASP A 39 -3.88 -9.05 -5.44
C ASP A 39 -3.33 -9.03 -4.01
N THR A 40 -4.10 -9.52 -3.03
CA THR A 40 -3.62 -9.72 -1.65
C THR A 40 -2.94 -11.09 -1.52
N ALA A 41 -2.10 -11.29 -0.50
CA ALA A 41 -1.50 -12.61 -0.23
C ALA A 41 -2.54 -13.70 0.03
N GLN A 42 -3.73 -13.31 0.51
CA GLN A 42 -4.88 -14.18 0.78
C GLN A 42 -5.68 -14.53 -0.50
N GLY A 43 -5.29 -13.99 -1.66
CA GLY A 43 -5.89 -14.28 -2.97
C GLY A 43 -7.08 -13.39 -3.35
N GLU A 44 -7.30 -12.30 -2.63
CA GLU A 44 -8.36 -11.33 -2.92
C GLU A 44 -7.92 -10.35 -4.01
N ARG A 45 -8.86 -9.94 -4.88
CA ARG A 45 -8.61 -8.97 -5.96
C ARG A 45 -9.27 -7.65 -5.63
N VAL A 46 -8.47 -6.66 -5.25
CA VAL A 46 -8.96 -5.37 -4.76
C VAL A 46 -8.76 -4.30 -5.82
N ARG A 47 -9.84 -3.60 -6.19
CA ARG A 47 -9.79 -2.54 -7.20
C ARG A 47 -9.81 -1.17 -6.52
N PHE A 48 -8.80 -0.37 -6.79
CA PHE A 48 -8.67 1.01 -6.28
C PHE A 48 -9.02 1.99 -7.38
N ALA A 49 -10.03 2.84 -7.14
CA ALA A 49 -10.47 3.84 -8.12
C ALA A 49 -9.40 4.89 -8.40
N LEU A 50 -8.60 5.27 -7.39
CA LEU A 50 -7.48 6.20 -7.52
C LEU A 50 -6.15 5.53 -7.87
N GLY A 51 -6.15 4.23 -8.18
CA GLY A 51 -4.92 3.52 -8.52
C GLY A 51 -3.84 3.66 -7.45
N ALA A 52 -2.64 4.05 -7.87
CA ALA A 52 -1.50 4.17 -6.96
C ALA A 52 -1.62 5.32 -5.96
N VAL A 53 -2.47 6.32 -6.22
CA VAL A 53 -2.75 7.45 -5.31
C VAL A 53 -3.61 7.01 -4.11
N ALA A 54 -4.20 5.82 -4.15
CA ALA A 54 -5.03 5.33 -3.06
C ALA A 54 -4.24 4.85 -1.82
N PHE A 55 -2.92 4.75 -1.91
CA PHE A 55 -2.06 4.15 -0.88
C PHE A 55 -1.44 5.21 0.02
N ALA A 56 -1.13 4.82 1.26
CA ALA A 56 -0.43 5.69 2.18
C ALA A 56 0.93 6.06 1.59
N ASP A 57 1.30 7.34 1.67
CA ASP A 57 2.49 7.87 1.01
C ASP A 57 3.51 8.43 2.03
N ARG A 58 3.21 8.31 3.32
CA ARG A 58 4.10 8.73 4.40
C ARG A 58 4.03 7.80 5.60
N VAL A 59 5.18 7.57 6.22
CA VAL A 59 5.28 6.99 7.56
C VAL A 59 5.26 8.13 8.58
N ASP A 60 4.29 8.11 9.49
CA ASP A 60 4.23 9.04 10.63
C ASP A 60 5.10 8.55 11.80
N SER A 61 5.01 7.26 12.13
CA SER A 61 5.87 6.66 13.15
C SER A 61 6.01 5.14 13.00
N PHE A 62 7.14 4.61 13.48
CA PHE A 62 7.39 3.18 13.60
C PHE A 62 8.06 2.89 14.95
N ARG A 63 7.57 1.89 15.67
CA ARG A 63 7.98 1.49 17.02
C ARG A 63 8.02 -0.05 17.11
N PRO A 64 9.12 -0.68 16.68
CA PRO A 64 9.30 -2.10 16.90
C PRO A 64 9.59 -2.38 18.38
N THR A 65 9.28 -3.60 18.83
CA THR A 65 9.56 -4.08 20.20
C THR A 65 10.94 -4.71 20.34
N ARG A 66 11.65 -4.92 19.22
CA ARG A 66 13.03 -5.40 19.17
C ARG A 66 13.77 -4.86 17.95
N GLU A 67 15.09 -5.00 17.96
CA GLU A 67 15.93 -4.69 16.79
C GLU A 67 15.69 -5.72 15.67
N LEU A 68 15.58 -5.20 14.44
CA LEU A 68 15.47 -5.95 13.19
C LEU A 68 16.71 -5.70 12.33
N SER A 69 16.99 -6.59 11.37
CA SER A 69 17.95 -6.25 10.32
C SER A 69 17.42 -5.09 9.48
N ALA A 70 18.32 -4.24 8.97
CA ALA A 70 17.96 -3.04 8.20
C ALA A 70 17.01 -3.34 7.03
N ALA A 71 17.19 -4.51 6.41
CA ALA A 71 16.29 -5.22 5.52
C ALA A 71 14.78 -5.03 5.79
N TYR A 72 14.35 -5.32 7.04
CA TYR A 72 12.95 -5.42 7.41
C TYR A 72 12.49 -4.29 8.34
N ALA A 73 13.40 -3.35 8.63
CA ALA A 73 13.22 -2.31 9.62
C ALA A 73 12.92 -0.94 8.99
N ASP A 74 12.94 -0.85 7.66
CA ASP A 74 12.69 0.40 6.93
C ASP A 74 11.19 0.57 6.67
N PRO A 75 10.48 1.44 7.41
CA PRO A 75 9.05 1.59 7.23
C PRO A 75 8.70 2.26 5.90
N SER A 76 9.66 2.84 5.18
CA SER A 76 9.42 3.37 3.84
C SER A 76 9.18 2.28 2.78
N GLN A 77 9.44 1.01 3.11
CA GLN A 77 9.05 -0.13 2.27
C GLN A 77 7.54 -0.40 2.31
N ALA A 78 6.80 0.15 3.28
CA ALA A 78 5.36 -0.11 3.46
C ALA A 78 4.46 1.06 2.98
N VAL A 79 5.00 1.97 2.17
CA VAL A 79 4.26 3.10 1.58
C VAL A 79 4.23 2.99 0.06
N GLY A 80 3.15 3.49 -0.53
CA GLY A 80 2.84 3.29 -1.94
C GLY A 80 2.08 1.98 -2.18
N PRO A 81 1.87 1.63 -3.46
CA PRO A 81 1.21 0.39 -3.84
C PRO A 81 2.06 -0.83 -3.48
N PRO A 82 1.43 -2.00 -3.21
CA PRO A 82 2.16 -3.22 -2.92
C PRO A 82 3.10 -3.56 -4.07
N ASP A 83 4.34 -3.88 -3.74
CA ASP A 83 5.39 -4.16 -4.71
C ASP A 83 6.26 -5.38 -4.39
N TYR A 84 5.89 -6.14 -3.35
CA TYR A 84 6.46 -7.45 -3.07
C TYR A 84 6.38 -8.40 -4.28
N ASP A 85 7.49 -9.07 -4.58
CA ASP A 85 7.67 -9.97 -5.74
C ASP A 85 7.40 -9.32 -7.12
N THR A 86 7.58 -8.00 -7.22
CA THR A 86 7.51 -7.28 -8.50
C THR A 86 8.88 -6.78 -8.96
N ASP A 87 9.02 -6.47 -10.26
CA ASP A 87 10.21 -5.81 -10.82
C ASP A 87 10.47 -4.41 -10.21
N ARG A 88 9.52 -3.86 -9.43
CA ARG A 88 9.67 -2.58 -8.71
C ARG A 88 10.37 -2.74 -7.37
N CYS A 89 10.67 -3.97 -6.94
CA CYS A 89 11.49 -4.28 -5.79
C CYS A 89 12.97 -4.44 -6.24
N PRO A 90 13.80 -3.37 -6.23
CA PRO A 90 15.15 -3.37 -6.82
C PRO A 90 16.21 -4.18 -6.03
N SER A 91 15.87 -4.71 -4.86
CA SER A 91 16.76 -5.51 -4.01
C SER A 91 16.07 -6.80 -3.58
N GLY A 92 16.67 -7.94 -3.94
CA GLY A 92 16.11 -9.27 -3.72
C GLY A 92 15.70 -9.56 -2.27
N ASP A 93 14.41 -9.34 -2.00
CA ASP A 93 13.50 -10.11 -1.13
C ASP A 93 12.80 -9.32 -0.01
N GLU A 94 12.95 -7.98 0.11
CA GLU A 94 12.64 -7.28 1.37
C GLU A 94 11.90 -5.94 1.18
N CYS A 95 10.95 -5.90 0.25
CA CYS A 95 10.07 -4.74 0.02
C CYS A 95 8.81 -4.82 0.91
N TYR A 96 9.03 -4.90 2.22
CA TYR A 96 7.99 -4.87 3.26
C TYR A 96 8.61 -4.48 4.60
N LEU A 97 7.76 -4.07 5.53
CA LEU A 97 8.11 -3.74 6.91
C LEU A 97 7.67 -4.87 7.85
N THR A 98 8.59 -5.45 8.61
CA THR A 98 8.21 -6.32 9.74
C THR A 98 7.85 -5.46 10.95
N LEU A 99 6.65 -5.66 11.51
CA LEU A 99 6.21 -4.89 12.68
C LEU A 99 6.92 -5.28 13.98
N THR A 100 7.37 -6.53 14.12
CA THR A 100 7.71 -7.19 15.40
C THR A 100 6.48 -7.51 16.25
N SER A 101 6.56 -8.58 17.04
CA SER A 101 5.52 -8.95 18.00
C SER A 101 5.12 -7.77 18.90
N GLY A 102 3.88 -7.29 18.80
CA GLY A 102 3.37 -6.13 19.53
C GLY A 102 3.87 -4.76 19.04
N GLY A 103 4.60 -4.71 17.93
CA GLY A 103 5.11 -3.49 17.34
C GLY A 103 4.04 -2.66 16.64
N VAL A 104 4.34 -1.37 16.46
CA VAL A 104 3.37 -0.39 15.99
C VAL A 104 3.94 0.43 14.84
N ALA A 105 3.17 0.57 13.77
CA ALA A 105 3.44 1.52 12.69
C ALA A 105 2.22 2.42 12.45
N VAL A 106 2.47 3.68 12.12
CA VAL A 106 1.45 4.66 11.74
C VAL A 106 1.79 5.19 10.35
N PHE A 107 0.85 5.02 9.43
CA PHE A 107 0.94 5.47 8.05
C PHE A 107 -0.04 6.62 7.81
N GLU A 108 0.28 7.48 6.87
CA GLU A 108 -0.53 8.63 6.50
C GLU A 108 -0.76 8.75 5.00
N PHE A 109 -2.01 9.05 4.67
CA PHE A 109 -2.45 9.58 3.38
C PHE A 109 -2.28 11.10 3.37
N THR A 110 -1.26 11.62 2.69
CA THR A 110 -1.00 13.06 2.61
C THR A 110 -1.65 13.71 1.39
N ASN A 111 -1.86 12.94 0.32
CA ASN A 111 -2.46 13.38 -0.95
C ASN A 111 -3.85 12.75 -1.25
N ASN A 112 -4.37 11.92 -0.34
CA ASN A 112 -5.72 11.38 -0.37
C ASN A 112 -6.29 11.25 1.07
N THR A 113 -7.55 10.84 1.18
CA THR A 113 -8.20 10.45 2.44
C THR A 113 -9.04 9.20 2.24
N LEU A 114 -9.16 8.41 3.31
CA LEU A 114 -10.04 7.25 3.43
C LEU A 114 -11.43 7.70 3.94
N TYR A 115 -12.51 7.20 3.35
CA TYR A 115 -13.88 7.44 3.82
C TYR A 115 -14.72 6.15 3.82
N ASP A 116 -15.83 6.19 4.56
CA ASP A 116 -16.83 5.10 4.66
C ASP A 116 -17.68 5.05 3.38
N GLY A 117 -17.40 4.05 2.53
CA GLY A 117 -18.08 3.77 1.28
C GLY A 117 -18.82 2.43 1.29
N PRO A 118 -19.36 1.98 0.15
CA PRO A 118 -20.07 0.70 0.09
C PRO A 118 -19.12 -0.51 0.18
N GLY A 119 -19.20 -1.28 1.26
CA GLY A 119 -18.40 -2.51 1.44
C GLY A 119 -17.03 -2.19 2.04
N ASP A 120 -16.01 -2.99 1.70
CA ASP A 120 -14.68 -2.77 2.28
C ASP A 120 -14.07 -1.44 1.82
N ASP A 121 -13.47 -0.73 2.77
CA ASP A 121 -12.92 0.62 2.59
C ASP A 121 -11.39 0.67 2.66
N LEU A 122 -10.79 -0.27 3.39
CA LEU A 122 -9.36 -0.32 3.66
C LEU A 122 -8.83 -1.72 3.36
N ALA A 123 -7.67 -1.79 2.72
CA ALA A 123 -6.92 -3.02 2.51
C ALA A 123 -5.54 -2.90 3.15
N ILE A 124 -5.13 -3.94 3.86
CA ILE A 124 -3.77 -4.11 4.38
C ILE A 124 -3.11 -5.25 3.59
N PHE A 125 -1.98 -4.95 2.96
CA PHE A 125 -1.20 -5.93 2.21
C PHE A 125 -0.12 -6.46 3.14
N GLU A 126 -0.32 -7.68 3.61
CA GLU A 126 0.62 -8.44 4.42
C GLU A 126 1.28 -9.52 3.56
N ILE A 127 2.54 -9.83 3.83
CA ILE A 127 3.34 -10.87 3.19
C ILE A 127 3.55 -12.02 4.18
N GLY A 128 3.64 -13.24 3.65
CA GLY A 128 3.99 -14.40 4.45
C GLY A 128 2.85 -15.42 4.58
N PRO A 129 3.20 -16.70 4.85
CA PRO A 129 2.22 -17.78 4.96
C PRO A 129 1.51 -17.80 6.33
N ASP A 130 2.15 -17.24 7.34
CA ASP A 130 1.62 -17.10 8.68
C ASP A 130 0.91 -15.74 8.70
N VAL A 131 -0.42 -15.74 8.62
CA VAL A 131 -1.17 -14.47 8.71
C VAL A 131 -1.25 -14.11 10.19
N GLU A 132 -0.38 -13.20 10.58
CA GLU A 132 -0.20 -12.77 11.96
C GLU A 132 -1.19 -11.67 12.25
N ALA A 133 -2.00 -11.86 13.30
CA ALA A 133 -3.09 -10.94 13.52
C ALA A 133 -2.57 -9.53 13.85
N MET A 134 -3.13 -8.52 13.19
CA MET A 134 -2.85 -7.12 13.49
C MET A 134 -4.14 -6.34 13.74
N THR A 135 -4.12 -5.48 14.75
CA THR A 135 -5.18 -4.53 15.02
C THR A 135 -5.03 -3.32 14.11
N VAL A 136 -6.12 -2.93 13.47
CA VAL A 136 -6.19 -1.80 12.55
C VAL A 136 -7.05 -0.69 13.14
N GLU A 137 -6.47 0.50 13.23
CA GLU A 137 -7.14 1.69 13.73
C GLU A 137 -6.97 2.85 12.77
N ILE A 138 -7.97 3.73 12.66
CA ILE A 138 -7.96 4.86 11.74
C ILE A 138 -8.17 6.18 12.49
N SER A 139 -7.55 7.26 12.00
CA SER A 139 -7.68 8.60 12.61
C SER A 139 -7.75 9.71 11.56
N VAL A 140 -8.48 10.76 11.89
CA VAL A 140 -8.56 12.00 11.10
C VAL A 140 -7.34 12.89 11.36
N ASP A 141 -6.81 12.88 12.59
CA ASP A 141 -5.86 13.89 13.07
C ASP A 141 -4.55 13.32 13.64
N GLY A 142 -4.43 11.99 13.69
CA GLY A 142 -3.26 11.27 14.19
C GLY A 142 -3.18 11.19 15.71
N ARG A 143 -4.22 11.63 16.44
CA ARG A 143 -4.28 11.61 17.91
C ARG A 143 -5.37 10.69 18.43
N ASP A 144 -6.60 10.90 17.95
CA ASP A 144 -7.76 10.10 18.36
C ASP A 144 -8.00 9.02 17.32
N TYR A 145 -7.88 7.76 17.73
CA TYR A 145 -8.00 6.60 16.84
C TYR A 145 -9.30 5.85 17.09
N LEU A 146 -9.95 5.47 15.99
CA LEU A 146 -11.07 4.56 15.95
C LEU A 146 -10.55 3.15 15.65
N MET A 147 -10.82 2.20 16.53
CA MET A 147 -10.55 0.79 16.25
C MET A 147 -11.53 0.27 15.19
N LEU A 148 -10.99 -0.09 14.02
CA LEU A 148 -11.76 -0.55 12.88
C LEU A 148 -12.02 -2.06 13.01
N GLY A 149 -10.95 -2.82 13.23
CA GLY A 149 -11.02 -4.27 13.35
C GLY A 149 -9.64 -4.90 13.45
N ARG A 150 -9.57 -6.17 13.04
CA ARG A 150 -8.34 -6.96 12.98
C ARG A 150 -8.22 -7.59 11.60
N VAL A 151 -7.01 -7.61 11.08
CA VAL A 151 -6.59 -8.41 9.92
C VAL A 151 -5.98 -9.68 10.50
N GLU A 152 -6.54 -10.84 10.20
CA GLU A 152 -6.08 -12.14 10.68
C GLU A 152 -6.56 -13.26 9.74
N GLY A 153 -5.77 -14.34 9.64
CA GLY A 153 -6.13 -15.53 8.86
C GLY A 153 -6.25 -15.30 7.35
N SER A 154 -7.46 -15.02 6.84
CA SER A 154 -7.75 -14.97 5.40
C SER A 154 -8.35 -13.63 4.94
N SER A 155 -8.30 -12.60 5.76
CA SER A 155 -8.94 -11.31 5.47
C SER A 155 -7.90 -10.21 5.50
N ALA A 156 -7.76 -9.49 4.38
CA ALA A 156 -6.94 -8.28 4.26
C ALA A 156 -7.76 -6.98 4.27
N LEU A 157 -9.10 -7.10 4.30
CA LEU A 157 -10.03 -6.01 3.98
C LEU A 157 -10.89 -5.63 5.19
N LEU A 158 -11.14 -4.34 5.36
CA LEU A 158 -11.96 -3.82 6.45
C LEU A 158 -12.96 -2.78 5.96
N ASP A 159 -14.18 -2.89 6.48
CA ASP A 159 -15.31 -1.98 6.27
C ASP A 159 -15.49 -1.05 7.50
N ILE A 160 -15.65 0.27 7.26
CA ILE A 160 -15.84 1.30 8.29
C ILE A 160 -17.29 1.34 8.80
N ALA A 161 -18.23 0.81 8.03
CA ALA A 161 -19.67 0.98 8.23
C ALA A 161 -20.09 0.88 9.70
N GLY A 162 -20.69 1.98 10.19
CA GLY A 162 -21.27 2.06 11.53
C GLY A 162 -20.26 2.21 12.68
N ARG A 163 -18.95 2.38 12.42
CA ARG A 163 -17.92 2.65 13.44
C ARG A 163 -17.50 4.12 13.49
N GLY A 164 -17.59 4.82 12.37
CA GLY A 164 -17.10 6.19 12.20
C GLY A 164 -18.14 7.30 12.35
N ARG A 165 -17.67 8.56 12.37
CA ARG A 165 -18.55 9.72 12.19
C ARG A 165 -18.92 9.83 10.71
N SER A 166 -20.19 10.06 10.41
CA SER A 166 -20.64 10.28 9.04
C SER A 166 -19.88 11.43 8.38
N GLY A 167 -19.35 11.18 7.17
CA GLY A 167 -18.54 12.14 6.42
C GLY A 167 -17.12 12.38 6.95
N ALA A 168 -16.64 11.56 7.89
CA ALA A 168 -15.24 11.62 8.31
C ALA A 168 -14.29 11.23 7.16
N GLN A 169 -13.17 11.94 7.11
CA GLN A 169 -12.09 11.73 6.15
C GLN A 169 -10.84 11.36 6.95
N TYR A 170 -10.50 10.09 6.98
CA TYR A 170 -9.39 9.55 7.75
C TYR A 170 -8.09 9.70 6.95
N ARG A 171 -7.04 10.09 7.66
CA ARG A 171 -5.71 10.31 7.08
C ARG A 171 -4.67 9.35 7.61
N PHE A 172 -4.88 8.83 8.81
CA PHE A 172 -3.90 8.01 9.51
C PHE A 172 -4.45 6.60 9.68
N VAL A 173 -3.58 5.62 9.49
CA VAL A 173 -3.84 4.21 9.81
C VAL A 173 -2.75 3.77 10.77
N ARG A 174 -3.14 3.25 11.93
CA ARG A 174 -2.25 2.62 12.89
C ARG A 174 -2.43 1.11 12.81
N LEU A 175 -1.33 0.41 12.59
CA LEU A 175 -1.23 -1.04 12.66
C LEU A 175 -0.50 -1.39 13.95
N THR A 176 -1.09 -2.32 14.71
CA THR A 176 -0.47 -2.88 15.91
C THR A 176 -0.50 -4.39 15.79
N ASP A 177 0.68 -4.99 15.70
CA ASP A 177 0.82 -6.44 15.69
C ASP A 177 0.30 -7.08 17.01
N ASP A 178 -0.27 -8.28 16.94
CA ASP A 178 -0.71 -9.02 18.12
C ASP A 178 0.47 -9.69 18.85
N PRO A 179 0.80 -9.26 20.08
CA PRO A 179 1.95 -9.80 20.81
C PRO A 179 1.80 -11.29 21.19
N GLU A 180 0.60 -11.87 21.06
CA GLU A 180 0.33 -13.27 21.37
C GLU A 180 0.34 -14.18 20.13
N GLN A 181 0.54 -13.64 18.92
CA GLN A 181 0.57 -14.38 17.66
C GLN A 181 1.89 -14.16 16.90
N GLY A 182 2.13 -14.96 15.85
CA GLY A 182 3.29 -14.81 14.96
C GLY A 182 4.67 -15.27 15.46
N GLY A 183 4.76 -15.55 16.75
CA GLY A 183 6.02 -15.98 17.34
C GLY A 183 7.04 -14.84 17.43
N SER A 184 8.03 -15.00 18.30
CA SER A 184 8.98 -13.95 18.65
C SER A 184 10.39 -14.22 18.15
N GLY A 185 10.56 -15.19 17.24
CA GLY A 185 11.84 -15.70 16.75
C GLY A 185 12.06 -15.43 15.26
N GLY A 186 13.26 -15.71 14.76
CA GLY A 186 13.59 -15.52 13.34
C GLY A 186 13.94 -14.08 12.97
N SER A 187 14.04 -13.83 11.66
CA SER A 187 14.36 -12.53 11.07
C SER A 187 13.15 -11.60 10.99
N THR A 188 11.96 -12.15 10.73
CA THR A 188 10.70 -11.43 10.46
C THR A 188 9.56 -11.89 11.40
N PRO A 189 9.63 -11.62 12.72
CA PRO A 189 8.54 -11.99 13.63
C PRO A 189 7.42 -10.95 13.62
N GLY A 190 6.17 -11.40 13.70
CA GLY A 190 5.03 -10.49 13.62
C GLY A 190 4.87 -9.91 12.22
N ALA A 191 3.71 -9.28 11.98
CA ALA A 191 3.21 -9.06 10.64
C ALA A 191 4.18 -8.30 9.72
N ASP A 192 4.27 -8.77 8.48
CA ASP A 192 5.12 -8.23 7.41
C ASP A 192 4.26 -7.39 6.45
N VAL A 193 4.31 -6.07 6.56
CA VAL A 193 3.43 -5.12 5.85
C VAL A 193 4.10 -4.60 4.58
N ASP A 194 3.50 -4.85 3.42
CA ASP A 194 3.90 -4.33 2.10
C ASP A 194 3.19 -3.01 1.77
N ALA A 195 1.89 -2.89 2.09
CA ALA A 195 1.15 -1.66 1.78
C ALA A 195 -0.13 -1.46 2.60
N VAL A 196 -0.57 -0.21 2.65
CA VAL A 196 -1.87 0.21 3.23
C VAL A 196 -2.64 1.02 2.20
N GLY A 197 -3.77 0.51 1.73
CA GLY A 197 -4.55 1.08 0.62
C GLY A 197 -5.99 1.45 0.99
N ALA A 198 -6.41 2.67 0.69
CA ALA A 198 -7.80 3.12 0.84
C ALA A 198 -8.62 2.79 -0.42
N ILE A 199 -9.48 1.79 -0.33
CA ILE A 199 -10.39 1.34 -1.41
C ILE A 199 -11.37 2.46 -1.77
N HIS A 200 -12.01 3.03 -0.75
CA HIS A 200 -12.81 4.24 -0.85
C HIS A 200 -11.98 5.45 -0.44
N ALA A 201 -11.47 6.16 -1.45
CA ALA A 201 -10.58 7.29 -1.26
C ALA A 201 -10.99 8.53 -2.05
N GLU A 202 -10.70 9.70 -1.48
CA GLU A 202 -10.84 11.00 -2.13
C GLU A 202 -9.47 11.68 -2.24
N GLN A 203 -9.11 12.17 -3.43
CA GLN A 203 -7.84 12.84 -3.68
C GLN A 203 -7.86 14.27 -3.11
N ARG A 204 -6.73 14.76 -2.59
CA ARG A 204 -6.60 16.05 -1.91
C ARG A 204 -5.60 17.00 -2.55
#